data_AF-B7KVZ4-F1
#
_entry.id   AF-B7KVZ4-F1
#
_cell.length_a   1.000
_cell.length_b   1.000
_cell.length_c   1.000
_cell.angle_alpha   90.00
_cell.angle_beta   90.00
_cell.angle_gamma   90.00
#
_symmetry.space_group_name_H-M   'P 1'
#
loop_
_entity.id
_entity.type
_entity.pdbx_description
1 polymer ?
#
loop_
_entity_poly.entity_id
_entity_poly.type
_entity_poly.pdbx_seq_one_letter_code
_entity_poly.pdbx_strand_id
1 'polypeptide(L)'
;MRLHWLQGRRARRLPMPLPPKPKRPLGPPVLFNWNGVDVRTRADIEAAGHTWDEFLDSYAANDDLRLVMLVHILQLVPPGERQDLHHEIRRRRRDYRDSMMARNFARQEEVIAEQTSWFERFLRRA
;
A
#
# COMPACT_ATOMS: atom_id res chain seq x y z
N MET A 1 39.78 -20.05 -9.75
CA MET A 1 40.81 -19.76 -10.78
C MET A 1 40.33 -18.74 -11.85
N ARG A 2 39.93 -17.50 -11.50
CA ARG A 2 39.53 -16.47 -12.51
C ARG A 2 40.48 -15.29 -12.64
N LEU A 3 41.29 -15.02 -11.61
CA LEU A 3 42.20 -13.86 -11.56
C LEU A 3 43.38 -13.97 -12.54
N HIS A 4 44.04 -15.14 -12.62
CA HIS A 4 45.20 -15.35 -13.49
C HIS A 4 44.89 -15.15 -14.97
N TRP A 5 43.70 -15.58 -15.40
CA TRP A 5 43.23 -15.45 -16.78
C TRP A 5 42.88 -14.00 -17.14
N LEU A 6 42.29 -13.23 -16.21
CA LEU A 6 42.01 -11.80 -16.41
C LEU A 6 43.29 -10.96 -16.44
N GLN A 7 44.26 -11.27 -15.58
CA GLN A 7 45.59 -10.63 -15.58
C GLN A 7 46.33 -10.84 -16.91
N GLY A 8 46.32 -12.07 -17.43
CA GLY A 8 46.91 -12.38 -18.75
C GLY A 8 46.26 -11.63 -19.91
N ARG A 9 44.93 -11.43 -19.91
CA ARG A 9 44.24 -10.63 -20.93
C ARG A 9 44.59 -9.15 -20.84
N ARG A 10 44.65 -8.58 -19.64
CA ARG A 10 45.09 -7.18 -19.42
C ARG A 10 46.50 -6.94 -19.94
N ALA A 11 47.45 -7.82 -19.60
CA ALA A 11 48.84 -7.71 -20.06
C ALA A 11 48.97 -7.74 -21.59
N ARG A 12 48.07 -8.48 -22.26
CA ARG A 12 48.02 -8.61 -23.73
C ARG A 12 47.09 -7.60 -24.42
N ARG A 13 46.55 -6.61 -23.70
CA ARG A 13 45.56 -5.62 -24.19
C ARG A 13 44.35 -6.26 -24.91
N LEU A 14 43.98 -7.48 -24.51
CA LEU A 14 42.84 -8.19 -25.09
C LEU A 14 41.52 -7.64 -24.49
N PRO A 15 40.42 -7.63 -25.25
CA PRO A 15 39.12 -7.21 -24.73
C PRO A 15 38.75 -7.99 -23.46
N MET A 16 38.30 -7.26 -22.45
CA MET A 16 37.83 -7.85 -21.21
C MET A 16 36.49 -8.54 -21.45
N PRO A 17 36.27 -9.74 -20.86
CA PRO A 17 34.96 -10.37 -20.91
C PRO A 17 33.94 -9.46 -20.24
N LEU A 18 32.75 -9.37 -20.84
CA LEU A 18 31.64 -8.66 -20.23
C LEU A 18 31.33 -9.27 -18.86
N PRO A 19 30.97 -8.45 -17.86
CA PRO A 19 30.52 -8.98 -16.57
C PRO A 19 29.36 -9.95 -16.81
N PRO A 20 29.27 -11.04 -16.02
CA PRO A 20 28.14 -11.96 -16.14
C PRO A 20 26.85 -11.16 -15.99
N LYS A 21 25.90 -11.39 -16.90
CA LYS A 21 24.59 -10.72 -16.82
C LYS A 21 24.01 -10.97 -15.43
N PRO A 22 23.53 -9.94 -14.72
CA PRO A 22 22.87 -10.15 -13.45
C PRO A 22 21.70 -11.12 -13.66
N LYS A 23 21.58 -12.14 -12.80
CA LYS A 23 20.41 -13.00 -12.79
C LYS A 23 19.20 -12.12 -12.51
N ARG A 24 18.36 -11.90 -13.51
CA ARG A 24 17.05 -11.28 -13.30
C ARG A 24 16.23 -12.24 -12.42
N PRO A 25 15.53 -11.75 -11.40
CA PRO A 25 14.58 -12.60 -10.69
C PRO A 25 13.58 -13.18 -11.71
N LEU A 26 13.26 -14.47 -11.56
CA LEU A 26 12.36 -15.18 -12.47
C LEU A 26 10.89 -14.72 -12.37
N GLY A 27 10.56 -13.95 -11.32
CA GLY A 27 9.22 -13.44 -11.07
C GLY A 27 9.13 -11.92 -11.16
N PRO A 28 7.90 -11.38 -11.20
CA PRO A 28 7.65 -9.95 -11.09
C PRO A 28 8.31 -9.36 -9.84
N PRO A 29 8.75 -8.09 -9.89
CA PRO A 29 9.34 -7.43 -8.73
C PRO A 29 8.32 -7.34 -7.59
N VAL A 30 8.81 -7.42 -6.35
CA VAL A 30 8.00 -7.10 -5.16
C VAL A 30 7.68 -5.62 -5.21
N LEU A 31 6.39 -5.29 -5.12
CA LEU A 31 5.92 -3.90 -5.20
C LEU A 31 5.88 -3.26 -3.81
N PHE A 32 5.45 -4.01 -2.79
CA PHE A 32 5.43 -3.57 -1.38
C PHE A 32 5.23 -4.77 -0.44
N ASN A 33 5.47 -4.55 0.85
CA ASN A 33 5.13 -5.50 1.90
C ASN A 33 3.82 -5.08 2.58
N TRP A 34 2.88 -6.01 2.74
CA TRP A 34 1.60 -5.78 3.42
C TRP A 34 1.31 -6.94 4.36
N ASN A 35 1.06 -6.65 5.64
CA ASN A 35 0.86 -7.66 6.69
C ASN A 35 1.95 -8.75 6.73
N GLY A 36 3.21 -8.39 6.45
CA GLY A 36 4.32 -9.34 6.42
C GLY A 36 4.41 -10.16 5.12
N VAL A 37 3.55 -9.89 4.14
CA VAL A 37 3.52 -10.55 2.83
C VAL A 37 4.18 -9.67 1.78
N ASP A 38 5.11 -10.23 1.01
CA ASP A 38 5.69 -9.57 -0.16
C ASP A 38 4.72 -9.64 -1.35
N VAL A 39 4.06 -8.52 -1.65
CA VAL A 39 3.04 -8.46 -2.69
C VAL A 39 3.66 -8.11 -4.04
N ARG A 40 3.48 -9.00 -5.03
CA ARG A 40 3.86 -8.79 -6.43
C ARG A 40 2.63 -8.72 -7.33
N THR A 41 1.62 -9.49 -6.98
CA THR A 41 0.37 -9.67 -7.72
C THR A 41 -0.80 -9.81 -6.77
N ARG A 42 -2.03 -9.67 -7.28
CA ARG A 42 -3.26 -9.99 -6.53
C ARG A 42 -3.24 -11.40 -5.94
N ALA A 43 -2.71 -12.39 -6.66
CA ALA A 43 -2.69 -13.78 -6.23
C ALA A 43 -1.86 -14.00 -4.95
N ASP A 44 -0.85 -13.17 -4.70
CA ASP A 44 -0.04 -13.29 -3.47
C ASP A 44 -0.84 -12.94 -2.21
N ILE A 45 -1.81 -12.03 -2.32
CA ILE A 45 -2.71 -11.65 -1.22
C ILE A 45 -3.65 -12.82 -0.89
N GLU A 46 -4.24 -13.41 -1.92
CA GLU A 46 -5.15 -14.54 -1.78
C GLU A 46 -4.40 -15.79 -1.26
N ALA A 47 -3.16 -16.01 -1.73
CA ALA A 47 -2.30 -17.09 -1.24
C ALA A 47 -1.86 -16.93 0.22
N ALA A 48 -1.80 -15.69 0.72
CA ALA A 48 -1.53 -15.40 2.12
C ALA A 48 -2.76 -15.56 3.03
N GLY A 49 -3.90 -15.96 2.49
CA GLY A 49 -5.14 -16.16 3.26
C GLY A 49 -5.94 -14.87 3.50
N HIS A 50 -5.60 -13.79 2.80
CA HIS A 50 -6.33 -12.53 2.87
C HIS A 50 -7.25 -12.36 1.67
N THR A 51 -8.33 -11.59 1.84
CA THR A 51 -9.18 -11.24 0.70
C THR A 51 -8.68 -9.98 -0.01
N TRP A 52 -8.97 -9.90 -1.30
CA TRP A 52 -8.71 -8.70 -2.08
C TRP A 52 -9.46 -7.48 -1.53
N ASP A 53 -10.68 -7.69 -1.03
CA ASP A 53 -11.49 -6.62 -0.45
C ASP A 53 -10.90 -6.09 0.85
N GLU A 54 -10.44 -6.95 1.75
CA GLU A 54 -9.72 -6.55 2.97
C GLU A 54 -8.47 -5.74 2.64
N PHE A 55 -7.73 -6.18 1.62
CA PHE A 55 -6.57 -5.44 1.14
C PHE A 55 -6.97 -4.03 0.68
N LEU A 56 -7.98 -3.90 -0.18
CA LEU A 56 -8.44 -2.61 -0.68
C LEU A 56 -9.01 -1.70 0.41
N ASP A 57 -9.72 -2.25 1.40
CA ASP A 57 -10.25 -1.49 2.54
C ASP A 57 -9.13 -0.97 3.42
N SER A 58 -8.12 -1.79 3.71
CA SER A 58 -6.93 -1.38 4.47
C SER A 58 -6.16 -0.25 3.78
N TYR A 59 -6.13 -0.28 2.43
CA TYR A 59 -5.54 0.77 1.62
C TYR A 59 -6.40 2.02 1.54
N ALA A 60 -7.73 1.88 1.46
CA ALA A 60 -8.66 3.01 1.44
C ALA A 60 -8.65 3.80 2.75
N ALA A 61 -8.41 3.12 3.88
CA ALA A 61 -8.33 3.73 5.20
C ALA A 61 -7.02 4.51 5.45
N ASN A 62 -5.94 4.21 4.70
CA ASN A 62 -4.63 4.85 4.88
C ASN A 62 -4.46 6.08 3.99
N ASP A 63 -4.59 7.27 4.61
CA ASP A 63 -4.53 8.54 3.89
C ASP A 63 -3.11 8.99 3.51
N ASP A 64 -2.07 8.48 4.17
CA ASP A 64 -0.67 8.84 3.94
C ASP A 64 -0.06 8.18 2.69
N LEU A 65 -0.68 7.12 2.17
CA LEU A 65 -0.14 6.31 1.07
C LEU A 65 -0.66 6.75 -0.31
N ARG A 66 -1.31 7.92 -0.39
CA ARG A 66 -2.23 8.35 -1.46
C ARG A 66 -1.71 8.28 -2.89
N LEU A 67 -0.44 8.63 -3.14
CA LEU A 67 0.10 8.80 -4.50
C LEU A 67 1.10 7.71 -4.89
N VAL A 68 2.04 7.39 -4.01
CA VAL A 68 3.13 6.44 -4.32
C VAL A 68 2.61 5.00 -4.39
N MET A 69 1.62 4.62 -3.58
CA MET A 69 1.10 3.26 -3.59
C MET A 69 0.03 3.01 -4.66
N LEU A 70 -0.66 4.04 -5.16
CA LEU A 70 -1.73 3.83 -6.15
C LEU A 70 -1.16 3.24 -7.45
N VAL A 71 -0.02 3.75 -7.91
CA VAL A 71 0.66 3.23 -9.10
C VAL A 71 1.03 1.76 -8.93
N HIS A 72 1.52 1.38 -7.75
CA HIS A 72 1.87 0.00 -7.44
C HIS A 72 0.65 -0.92 -7.34
N ILE A 73 -0.45 -0.45 -6.77
CA ILE A 73 -1.68 -1.26 -6.65
C ILE A 73 -2.30 -1.51 -8.03
N LEU A 74 -2.28 -0.53 -8.92
CA LEU A 74 -2.73 -0.72 -10.31
C LEU A 74 -1.85 -1.70 -11.10
N GLN A 75 -0.61 -1.94 -10.67
CA GLN A 75 0.25 -2.96 -11.27
C GLN A 75 -0.07 -4.38 -10.81
N LEU A 76 -0.88 -4.56 -9.75
CA LEU A 76 -1.30 -5.88 -9.25
C LEU A 76 -2.34 -6.56 -10.14
N VAL A 77 -3.00 -5.79 -11.02
CA VAL A 77 -4.03 -6.27 -11.94
C VAL A 77 -3.63 -6.06 -13.40
N PRO A 78 -4.17 -6.86 -14.33
CA PRO A 78 -3.97 -6.67 -15.77
C PRO A 78 -4.41 -5.28 -16.24
N PRO A 79 -3.83 -4.72 -17.32
CA PRO A 79 -4.15 -3.39 -17.82
C PRO A 79 -5.66 -3.13 -18.06
N GLY A 80 -6.41 -4.14 -18.51
CA GLY A 80 -7.85 -4.03 -18.76
C GLY A 80 -8.69 -3.79 -17.51
N GLU A 81 -8.21 -4.19 -16.33
CA GLU A 81 -8.94 -4.06 -15.06
C GLU A 81 -8.55 -2.79 -14.28
N ARG A 82 -7.50 -2.08 -14.71
CA ARG A 82 -6.93 -0.95 -13.95
C ARG A 82 -7.89 0.20 -13.79
N GLN A 83 -8.71 0.47 -14.81
CA GLN A 83 -9.65 1.59 -14.76
C GLN A 83 -10.75 1.33 -13.73
N ASP A 84 -11.30 0.12 -13.73
CA ASP A 84 -12.33 -0.30 -12.78
C ASP A 84 -11.77 -0.30 -11.35
N LEU A 85 -10.58 -0.86 -11.16
CA LEU A 85 -9.88 -0.83 -9.86
C LEU A 85 -9.65 0.61 -9.38
N HIS A 86 -9.24 1.51 -10.27
CA HIS A 86 -9.05 2.92 -9.92
C HIS A 86 -10.36 3.59 -9.48
N HIS A 87 -11.47 3.31 -10.16
CA HIS A 87 -12.80 3.81 -9.76
C HIS A 87 -13.24 3.23 -8.41
N GLU A 88 -13.00 1.94 -8.20
CA GLU A 88 -13.32 1.25 -6.95
C GLU A 88 -12.55 1.82 -5.75
N ILE A 89 -11.23 2.01 -5.88
CA ILE A 89 -10.39 2.62 -4.84
C ILE A 89 -10.90 4.03 -4.51
N ARG A 90 -11.26 4.83 -5.52
CA ARG A 90 -11.84 6.16 -5.30
C ARG A 90 -13.17 6.11 -4.57
N ARG A 91 -14.04 5.15 -4.89
CA ARG A 91 -15.31 4.95 -4.21
C ARG A 91 -15.08 4.60 -2.74
N ARG A 92 -14.30 3.56 -2.45
CA ARG A 92 -14.00 3.11 -1.07
C ARG A 92 -13.38 4.22 -0.22
N ARG A 93 -12.49 5.05 -0.79
CA ARG A 93 -11.92 6.21 -0.09
C ARG A 93 -12.96 7.27 0.25
N ARG A 94 -13.91 7.52 -0.66
CA ARG A 94 -15.02 8.44 -0.41
C ARG A 94 -15.87 7.91 0.73
N ASP A 95 -16.27 6.65 0.66
CA ASP A 95 -17.09 5.99 1.68
C ASP A 95 -16.40 6.02 3.05
N TYR A 96 -15.10 5.73 3.09
CA TYR A 96 -14.31 5.81 4.32
C TYR A 96 -14.27 7.23 4.89
N ARG A 97 -14.01 8.23 4.05
CA ARG A 97 -14.02 9.65 4.45
C ARG A 97 -15.38 10.08 5.00
N ASP A 98 -16.46 9.71 4.33
CA ASP A 98 -17.81 10.05 4.73
C ASP A 98 -18.17 9.38 6.06
N SER A 99 -17.76 8.11 6.25
CA SER A 99 -17.93 7.40 7.52
C SER A 99 -17.15 8.05 8.68
N MET A 100 -15.93 8.51 8.42
CA MET A 100 -15.10 9.22 9.41
C MET A 100 -15.71 10.56 9.79
N MET A 101 -16.23 11.31 8.81
CA MET A 101 -16.92 12.57 9.09
C MET A 101 -18.18 12.34 9.91
N ALA A 102 -19.00 11.34 9.55
CA ALA A 102 -20.20 10.98 10.31
C ALA A 102 -19.87 10.61 11.76
N ARG A 103 -18.82 9.81 11.99
CA ARG A 103 -18.36 9.46 13.35
C ARG A 103 -17.88 10.69 14.13
N ASN A 104 -17.16 11.60 13.49
CA ASN A 104 -16.69 12.82 14.12
C ASN A 104 -17.85 13.74 14.53
N PHE A 105 -18.85 13.88 13.67
CA PHE A 105 -20.07 14.64 13.98
C PHE A 105 -20.83 14.02 15.16
N ALA A 106 -21.08 12.71 15.13
CA ALA A 106 -21.76 12.02 16.23
C ALA A 106 -21.02 12.19 17.57
N ARG A 107 -19.69 12.09 17.56
CA ARG A 107 -18.87 12.32 18.75
C ARG A 107 -18.96 13.77 19.24
N GLN A 108 -19.03 14.75 18.34
CA GLN A 108 -19.23 16.15 18.75
C GLN A 108 -20.59 16.37 19.41
N GLU A 109 -21.65 15.75 18.88
CA GLU A 109 -22.98 15.82 19.48
C GLU A 109 -23.01 15.20 20.89
N GLU A 110 -22.36 14.06 21.10
CA GLU A 110 -22.19 13.45 22.43
C GLU A 110 -21.48 14.39 23.40
N VAL A 111 -20.36 14.99 22.98
CA VAL A 111 -19.59 15.94 23.81
C VAL A 111 -20.44 17.16 24.19
N ILE A 112 -21.20 17.71 23.23
CA ILE A 112 -22.09 18.83 23.50
C ILE A 112 -23.18 18.42 24.50
N ALA A 113 -23.81 17.25 24.31
CA ALA A 113 -24.83 16.75 25.21
C ALA A 113 -24.30 16.52 26.64
N GLU A 114 -23.09 15.99 26.78
CA GLU A 114 -22.42 15.83 28.08
C GLU A 114 -22.15 17.18 28.76
N GLN A 115 -21.67 18.17 28.00
CA GLN A 115 -21.42 19.52 28.51
C GLN A 115 -22.71 20.21 28.94
N THR A 116 -23.78 20.13 28.13
CA THR A 116 -25.09 20.70 28.46
C THR A 116 -25.66 20.03 29.71
N SER A 117 -25.62 18.70 29.80
CA SER A 117 -26.08 17.95 30.98
C SER A 117 -25.29 18.30 32.25
N TRP A 118 -23.96 18.46 32.13
CA TRP A 118 -23.14 18.93 33.24
C TRP A 118 -23.53 20.34 33.69
N PHE A 119 -23.73 21.26 32.75
CA PHE A 119 -24.12 22.63 33.05
C PHE A 119 -25.50 22.72 33.72
N GLU A 120 -26.49 21.96 33.24
CA GLU A 120 -27.80 21.87 33.89
C GLU A 120 -27.72 21.31 35.32
N ARG A 121 -26.89 20.30 35.56
CA ARG A 121 -26.66 19.77 36.91
C ARG A 121 -25.97 20.79 37.82
N PHE A 122 -25.03 21.58 37.29
CA PHE A 122 -24.36 22.65 38.03
C PHE A 122 -25.37 23.73 38.46
N LEU A 123 -26.20 24.21 37.53
CA LEU A 123 -27.21 25.23 37.82
C LEU A 123 -28.28 24.78 38.82
N ARG A 124 -28.62 23.48 38.89
CA ARG A 124 -29.57 22.95 39.87
C ARG A 124 -29.00 22.81 41.28
N ARG A 125 -27.69 22.95 41.45
CA ARG A 125 -26.97 22.71 42.71
C ARG A 125 -26.48 24.00 43.39
N ALA A 126 -26.59 25.12 42.69
CA ALA A 126 -26.34 26.48 43.19
C ALA A 126 -27.66 27.12 43.67
#